data_AF-A0A915YBZ4-F1
#
_entry.id   AF-A0A915YBZ4-F1
#
_cell.length_a   1.000
_cell.length_b   1.000
_cell.length_c   1.000
_cell.angle_alpha   90.00
_cell.angle_beta   90.00
_cell.angle_gamma   90.00
#
_symmetry.space_group_name_H-M   'P 1'
#
loop_
_entity.id
_entity.type
_entity.pdbx_description
1 polymer ?
#
loop_
_entity_poly.entity_id
_entity_poly.type
_entity_poly.pdbx_seq_one_letter_code
_entity_poly.pdbx_strand_id
1 'polypeptide(L)'
;MSNNNSIFSFNQINSPLGNWLDEVKFKVTALKGDFVPLGIQNIKNKTEQATIQFLIEIEEQALNRIRIEILHNGQLYYQGEIVDTNRLQVGQHIWEWDGFDQNEILDTAILRSNALSFRFIGYKGGSSKTLQPSLNIQRKKKQIQWMDFKIDRLQARINLDLRVNLEDGGTQGLNKASNVDSSSISVNGGIAPFSTASRSYTALINLALRGLQYHYGRNNNHPSGKNVRINNQPYELMVSASNTTVNSMEGIKLIYRTNKKPGRASNPGTITDPISLLGNIITNEKIFYTVGYIGPYSGGPLIGKYWNYIRPVDADTDFRHTIAHEIGHEVLKSFGGTPYSYKHKGTSNIFQGDKKNQPTLPNNGEVDLMKYYAINPPRGQSEYSMYIASCPRAIIAEDDALGLLWCSKMTYKS
;
A
#
# COMPACT_ATOMS: atom_id res chain seq x y z
N MET A 1 8.82 4.31 -106.77
CA MET A 1 7.83 5.06 -105.96
C MET A 1 6.77 4.07 -105.50
N SER A 2 6.43 4.13 -104.20
CA SER A 2 5.33 3.44 -103.48
C SER A 2 5.27 1.90 -103.61
N ASN A 3 4.82 1.11 -102.64
CA ASN A 3 4.36 1.27 -101.26
C ASN A 3 4.50 -0.14 -100.66
N ASN A 4 4.87 -0.28 -99.39
CA ASN A 4 4.50 -1.46 -98.62
C ASN A 4 4.28 -1.05 -97.16
N ASN A 5 3.00 -0.99 -96.79
CA ASN A 5 2.56 -0.99 -95.41
C ASN A 5 2.53 -2.45 -94.93
N SER A 6 3.28 -2.76 -93.89
CA SER A 6 2.87 -3.80 -92.94
C SER A 6 3.27 -3.40 -91.53
N ILE A 7 2.28 -3.52 -90.66
CA ILE A 7 2.21 -3.13 -89.27
C ILE A 7 2.96 -4.20 -88.45
N PHE A 8 3.85 -3.77 -87.56
CA PHE A 8 4.33 -4.59 -86.45
C PHE A 8 4.03 -3.89 -85.13
N SER A 9 3.28 -4.60 -84.29
CA SER A 9 2.86 -4.22 -82.95
C SER A 9 4.05 -4.17 -81.98
N PHE A 10 4.09 -3.14 -81.13
CA PHE A 10 4.98 -3.09 -79.98
C PHE A 10 4.66 -4.21 -78.99
N ASN A 11 5.59 -5.15 -78.82
CA ASN A 11 5.57 -6.09 -77.71
C ASN A 11 5.94 -5.37 -76.41
N GLN A 12 5.06 -5.49 -75.41
CA GLN A 12 5.34 -5.28 -74.00
C GLN A 12 6.62 -6.03 -73.59
N ILE A 13 7.60 -5.29 -73.09
CA ILE A 13 8.64 -5.87 -72.24
C ILE A 13 8.05 -5.90 -70.83
N ASN A 14 7.47 -7.06 -70.47
CA ASN A 14 7.18 -7.39 -69.07
C ASN A 14 8.50 -7.73 -68.38
N SER A 15 9.05 -6.76 -67.66
CA SER A 15 10.11 -7.01 -66.68
C SER A 15 9.49 -7.62 -65.41
N PRO A 16 9.87 -8.83 -64.95
CA PRO A 16 9.42 -9.35 -63.68
C PRO A 16 10.32 -8.77 -62.58
N LEU A 17 10.26 -7.46 -62.35
CA LEU A 17 10.70 -6.89 -61.08
C LEU A 17 9.55 -7.10 -60.10
N GLY A 18 9.57 -8.26 -59.46
CA GLY A 18 8.73 -8.50 -58.29
C GLY A 18 9.00 -7.40 -57.28
N ASN A 19 7.98 -6.58 -57.02
CA ASN A 19 7.91 -5.71 -55.86
C ASN A 19 7.88 -6.60 -54.61
N TRP A 20 9.03 -7.12 -54.19
CA TRP A 20 9.23 -7.55 -52.82
C TRP A 20 9.32 -6.26 -52.00
N LEU A 21 8.16 -5.65 -51.71
CA LEU A 21 8.08 -4.72 -50.60
C LEU A 21 8.61 -5.49 -49.39
N ASP A 22 9.64 -4.95 -48.72
CA ASP A 22 10.17 -5.50 -47.48
C ASP A 22 9.02 -5.59 -46.45
N GLU A 23 8.33 -6.72 -46.43
CA GLU A 23 7.21 -6.95 -45.52
C GLU A 23 7.79 -7.14 -44.12
N VAL A 24 7.40 -6.28 -43.18
CA VAL A 24 7.86 -6.37 -41.80
C VAL A 24 7.14 -7.55 -41.13
N LYS A 25 7.83 -8.68 -40.95
CA LYS A 25 7.27 -9.87 -40.30
C LYS A 25 7.83 -10.07 -38.90
N PHE A 26 6.98 -9.83 -37.92
CA PHE A 26 7.23 -10.17 -36.53
C PHE A 26 5.91 -10.43 -35.79
N LYS A 27 6.03 -11.02 -34.61
CA LYS A 27 4.96 -11.28 -33.63
C LYS A 27 5.37 -10.74 -32.26
N VAL A 28 4.38 -10.40 -31.44
CA VAL A 28 4.61 -9.97 -30.05
C VAL A 28 3.59 -10.68 -29.17
N THR A 29 4.08 -11.34 -28.13
CA THR A 29 3.27 -12.04 -27.15
C THR A 29 3.65 -11.56 -25.76
N ALA A 30 2.68 -11.07 -24.99
CA ALA A 30 2.92 -10.82 -23.57
C ALA A 30 3.11 -12.14 -22.84
N LEU A 31 4.22 -12.28 -22.11
CA LEU A 31 4.48 -13.47 -21.31
C LEU A 31 3.57 -13.49 -20.07
N LYS A 32 3.40 -14.66 -19.49
CA LYS A 32 2.73 -14.80 -18.18
C LYS A 32 3.77 -14.66 -17.09
N GLY A 33 3.50 -13.79 -16.11
CA GLY A 33 4.41 -13.60 -15.00
C GLY A 33 3.78 -12.92 -13.79
N ASP A 34 4.64 -12.72 -12.79
CA ASP A 34 4.35 -11.99 -11.57
C ASP A 34 5.32 -10.80 -11.50
N PHE A 35 4.80 -9.62 -11.21
CA PHE A 35 5.53 -8.36 -11.22
C PHE A 35 5.46 -7.69 -9.84
N VAL A 36 6.60 -7.27 -9.32
CA VAL A 36 6.72 -6.47 -8.09
C VAL A 36 7.47 -5.18 -8.42
N PRO A 37 6.85 -3.99 -8.23
CA PRO A 37 7.52 -2.72 -8.45
C PRO A 37 8.88 -2.64 -7.75
N LEU A 38 9.88 -2.10 -8.44
CA LEU A 38 11.27 -1.96 -7.97
C LEU A 38 11.99 -3.27 -7.57
N GLY A 39 11.40 -4.45 -7.82
CA GLY A 39 11.99 -5.74 -7.44
C GLY A 39 12.15 -5.94 -5.93
N ILE A 40 11.34 -5.25 -5.13
CA ILE A 40 11.38 -5.32 -3.65
C ILE A 40 11.25 -6.78 -3.21
N GLN A 41 11.95 -7.17 -2.14
CA GLN A 41 11.86 -8.50 -1.56
C GLN A 41 10.72 -8.59 -0.55
N ASN A 42 10.17 -9.79 -0.37
CA ASN A 42 9.27 -10.02 0.76
C ASN A 42 10.05 -10.15 2.08
N ILE A 43 9.32 -10.21 3.20
CA ILE A 43 9.89 -10.38 4.56
C ILE A 43 10.69 -11.69 4.77
N LYS A 44 10.72 -12.60 3.80
CA LYS A 44 11.49 -13.85 3.78
C LYS A 44 12.62 -13.81 2.74
N ASN A 45 12.98 -12.62 2.26
CA ASN A 45 13.99 -12.37 1.22
C ASN A 45 13.71 -13.06 -0.12
N LYS A 46 12.46 -13.40 -0.42
CA LYS A 46 12.05 -13.91 -1.73
C LYS A 46 11.95 -12.74 -2.71
N THR A 47 12.53 -12.91 -3.89
CA THR A 47 12.42 -12.00 -5.04
C THR A 47 11.35 -12.47 -6.04
N GLU A 48 10.84 -11.54 -6.81
CA GLU A 48 10.00 -11.77 -8.01
C GLU A 48 10.52 -10.85 -9.13
N GLN A 49 9.97 -10.95 -10.34
CA GLN A 49 10.39 -10.10 -11.45
C GLN A 49 10.07 -8.63 -11.18
N ALA A 50 11.03 -7.77 -11.51
CA ALA A 50 10.90 -6.32 -11.45
C ALA A 50 10.36 -5.72 -12.76
N THR A 51 10.00 -6.57 -13.73
CA THR A 51 9.58 -6.16 -15.07
C THR A 51 8.43 -7.02 -15.58
N ILE A 52 7.68 -6.47 -16.53
CA ILE A 52 6.68 -7.13 -17.36
C ILE A 52 7.37 -7.50 -18.67
N GLN A 53 7.25 -8.76 -19.08
CA GLN A 53 8.00 -9.31 -20.20
C GLN A 53 7.13 -9.58 -21.44
N PHE A 54 7.67 -9.26 -22.61
CA PHE A 54 7.09 -9.54 -23.92
C PHE A 54 8.10 -10.34 -24.75
N LEU A 55 7.62 -11.41 -25.39
CA LEU A 55 8.36 -12.14 -26.40
C LEU A 55 8.11 -11.49 -27.76
N ILE A 56 9.18 -11.08 -28.41
CA ILE A 56 9.21 -10.56 -29.78
C ILE A 56 9.83 -11.66 -30.66
N GLU A 57 9.09 -12.12 -31.66
CA GLU A 57 9.56 -13.11 -32.61
C GLU A 57 9.71 -12.42 -33.98
N ILE A 58 10.95 -12.21 -34.41
CA ILE A 58 11.27 -11.58 -35.69
C ILE A 58 11.44 -12.69 -36.73
N GLU A 59 10.69 -12.59 -37.81
CA GLU A 59 10.58 -13.62 -38.85
C GLU A 59 11.29 -13.14 -40.13
N GLU A 60 11.94 -14.07 -40.83
CA GLU A 60 12.55 -13.91 -42.18
C GLU A 60 13.72 -12.92 -42.28
N GLN A 61 13.58 -11.69 -41.78
CA GLN A 61 14.57 -10.63 -41.92
C GLN A 61 14.74 -9.80 -40.65
N ALA A 62 15.98 -9.39 -40.39
CA ALA A 62 16.29 -8.47 -39.31
C ALA A 62 15.62 -7.11 -39.51
N LEU A 63 15.09 -6.51 -38.44
CA LEU A 63 14.45 -5.20 -38.45
C LEU A 63 15.47 -4.07 -38.27
N ASN A 64 15.15 -2.86 -38.73
CA ASN A 64 15.96 -1.66 -38.47
C ASN A 64 15.75 -1.13 -37.06
N ARG A 65 14.52 -1.23 -36.54
CA ARG A 65 14.14 -0.82 -35.19
C ARG A 65 12.76 -1.34 -34.82
N ILE A 66 12.46 -1.36 -33.53
CA ILE A 66 11.09 -1.52 -33.01
C ILE A 66 10.80 -0.35 -32.08
N ARG A 67 9.76 0.44 -32.36
CA ARG A 67 9.21 1.42 -31.42
C ARG A 67 8.14 0.74 -30.56
N ILE A 68 8.17 1.00 -29.27
CA ILE A 68 7.16 0.53 -28.31
C ILE A 68 6.43 1.75 -27.78
N GLU A 69 5.11 1.70 -27.74
CA GLU A 69 4.26 2.71 -27.13
C GLU A 69 3.26 2.02 -26.21
N ILE A 70 3.15 2.52 -24.99
CA ILE A 70 2.10 2.13 -24.05
C ILE A 70 1.18 3.34 -23.93
N LEU A 71 -0.11 3.11 -24.06
CA LEU A 71 -1.13 4.14 -23.99
C LEU A 71 -2.01 3.91 -22.76
N HIS A 72 -2.44 4.98 -22.11
CA HIS A 72 -3.49 4.96 -21.11
C HIS A 72 -4.59 5.93 -21.54
N ASN A 73 -5.82 5.44 -21.70
CA ASN A 73 -6.94 6.20 -22.28
C ASN A 73 -6.59 6.81 -23.66
N GLY A 74 -5.81 6.09 -24.47
CA GLY A 74 -5.37 6.55 -25.79
C GLY A 74 -4.27 7.62 -25.76
N GLN A 75 -3.85 8.12 -24.59
CA GLN A 75 -2.73 9.04 -24.44
C GLN A 75 -1.43 8.29 -24.18
N LEU A 76 -0.31 8.83 -24.66
CA LEU A 76 1.00 8.23 -24.47
C LEU A 76 1.37 8.16 -22.97
N TYR A 77 1.56 6.94 -22.47
CA TYR A 77 2.00 6.64 -21.11
C TYR A 77 3.51 6.37 -21.10
N TYR A 78 3.99 5.52 -22.00
CA TYR A 78 5.40 5.19 -22.16
C TYR A 78 5.74 5.05 -23.64
N GLN A 79 6.98 5.40 -24.00
CA GLN A 79 7.56 5.18 -25.33
C GLN A 79 9.00 4.72 -25.17
N GLY A 80 9.35 3.63 -25.84
CA GLY A 80 10.70 3.11 -25.92
C GLY A 80 11.05 2.74 -27.36
N GLU A 81 12.33 2.42 -27.58
CA GLU A 81 12.81 1.96 -28.87
C GLU A 81 13.88 0.87 -28.66
N ILE A 82 13.82 -0.18 -29.49
CA ILE A 82 14.88 -1.17 -29.63
C ILE A 82 15.63 -0.83 -30.91
N VAL A 83 16.89 -0.39 -30.75
CA VAL A 83 17.83 -0.09 -31.85
C VAL A 83 19.07 -0.98 -31.82
N ASP A 84 19.23 -1.79 -30.77
CA ASP A 84 20.30 -2.78 -30.67
C ASP A 84 20.11 -3.87 -31.73
N THR A 85 21.04 -3.92 -32.69
CA THR A 85 20.98 -4.82 -33.85
C THR A 85 20.97 -6.28 -33.44
N ASN A 86 21.54 -6.66 -32.29
CA ASN A 86 21.50 -8.04 -31.80
C ASN A 86 20.09 -8.46 -31.39
N ARG A 87 19.29 -7.51 -30.89
CA ARG A 87 17.89 -7.70 -30.48
C ARG A 87 16.89 -7.53 -31.62
N LEU A 88 17.39 -7.30 -32.83
CA LEU A 88 16.62 -7.07 -34.04
C LEU A 88 16.88 -8.12 -35.13
N GLN A 89 17.73 -9.12 -34.85
CA GLN A 89 17.97 -10.25 -35.74
C GLN A 89 16.77 -11.20 -35.77
N VAL A 90 16.69 -12.04 -36.80
CA VAL A 90 15.71 -13.13 -36.88
C VAL A 90 15.85 -14.02 -35.64
N GLY A 91 14.72 -14.37 -35.03
CA GLY A 91 14.67 -15.18 -33.82
C GLY A 91 13.83 -14.55 -32.71
N GLN A 92 14.05 -15.04 -31.50
CA GLN A 92 13.26 -14.71 -30.31
C GLN A 92 14.03 -13.75 -29.41
N HIS A 93 13.37 -12.66 -29.02
CA HIS A 93 13.93 -11.60 -28.18
C HIS A 93 12.95 -11.24 -27.07
N ILE A 94 13.46 -11.02 -25.86
CA ILE A 94 12.65 -10.52 -24.76
C ILE A 94 12.79 -9.00 -24.68
N TRP A 95 11.65 -8.33 -24.57
CA TRP A 95 11.56 -6.95 -24.13
C TRP A 95 10.91 -6.88 -22.76
N GLU A 96 11.45 -6.01 -21.91
CA GLU A 96 11.09 -5.90 -20.50
C GLU A 96 10.70 -4.45 -20.21
N TRP A 97 9.65 -4.28 -19.41
CA TRP A 97 9.18 -2.97 -18.95
C TRP A 97 9.00 -2.98 -17.45
N ASP A 98 9.59 -2.01 -16.76
CA ASP A 98 9.56 -1.91 -15.29
C ASP A 98 8.26 -1.28 -14.74
N GLY A 99 7.32 -0.90 -15.61
CA GLY A 99 6.02 -0.35 -15.23
C GLY A 99 5.99 1.17 -15.09
N PHE A 100 7.12 1.86 -15.30
CA PHE A 100 7.21 3.32 -15.21
C PHE A 100 6.80 4.02 -16.51
N ASP A 101 6.22 5.21 -16.37
CA ASP A 101 5.84 6.10 -17.47
C ASP A 101 7.02 6.96 -17.97
N GLN A 102 6.76 7.85 -18.93
CA GLN A 102 7.78 8.77 -19.46
C GLN A 102 8.39 9.74 -18.44
N ASN A 103 7.67 10.01 -17.36
CA ASN A 103 8.13 10.88 -16.29
C ASN A 103 8.74 10.08 -15.14
N GLU A 104 9.03 8.80 -15.38
CA GLU A 104 9.56 7.88 -14.38
C GLU A 104 8.65 7.74 -13.16
N ILE A 105 7.34 7.70 -13.43
CA ILE A 105 6.29 7.44 -12.45
C ILE A 105 5.59 6.11 -12.77
N LEU A 106 5.59 5.20 -11.79
CA LEU A 106 4.78 3.99 -11.80
C LEU A 106 3.51 4.22 -10.98
N ASP A 107 2.35 3.86 -11.52
CA ASP A 107 1.06 3.93 -10.83
C ASP A 107 0.34 2.57 -10.90
N THR A 108 0.20 1.89 -9.75
CA THR A 108 -0.38 0.54 -9.71
C THR A 108 -1.87 0.50 -10.03
N ALA A 109 -2.58 1.63 -9.95
CA ALA A 109 -3.97 1.72 -10.39
C ALA A 109 -4.05 1.79 -11.92
N ILE A 110 -3.17 2.60 -12.55
CA ILE A 110 -3.08 2.70 -14.02
C ILE A 110 -2.66 1.35 -14.63
N LEU A 111 -1.65 0.68 -14.05
CA LEU A 111 -1.19 -0.61 -14.57
C LEU A 111 -2.30 -1.67 -14.64
N ARG A 112 -3.28 -1.62 -13.74
CA ARG A 112 -4.40 -2.57 -13.67
C ARG A 112 -5.66 -2.05 -14.38
N SER A 113 -5.57 -0.92 -15.06
CA SER A 113 -6.69 -0.31 -15.77
C SER A 113 -6.95 -1.03 -17.09
N ASN A 114 -8.22 -1.21 -17.44
CA ASN A 114 -8.62 -1.73 -18.77
C ASN A 114 -8.36 -0.71 -19.89
N ALA A 115 -7.96 0.53 -19.56
CA ALA A 115 -7.61 1.55 -20.53
C ALA A 115 -6.12 1.54 -20.93
N LEU A 116 -5.32 0.62 -20.39
CA LEU A 116 -3.92 0.43 -20.74
C LEU A 116 -3.82 -0.42 -22.02
N SER A 117 -3.09 0.04 -23.03
CA SER A 117 -2.85 -0.71 -24.26
C SER A 117 -1.41 -0.59 -24.75
N PHE A 118 -0.96 -1.56 -25.54
CA PHE A 118 0.42 -1.68 -26.00
C PHE A 118 0.46 -1.65 -27.53
N ARG A 119 1.44 -0.93 -28.09
CA ARG A 119 1.74 -0.92 -29.53
C ARG A 119 3.21 -1.20 -29.75
N PHE A 120 3.49 -2.13 -30.64
CA PHE A 120 4.84 -2.44 -31.11
C PHE A 120 4.89 -2.16 -32.61
N ILE A 121 5.78 -1.28 -33.05
CA ILE A 121 5.89 -0.83 -34.43
C ILE A 121 7.27 -1.22 -34.93
N GLY A 122 7.33 -2.30 -35.72
CA GLY A 122 8.56 -2.76 -36.36
C GLY A 122 8.81 -2.02 -37.67
N TYR A 123 10.06 -1.70 -37.97
CA TYR A 123 10.47 -1.00 -39.19
C TYR A 123 11.51 -1.80 -39.97
N LYS A 124 11.35 -1.85 -41.30
CA LYS A 124 12.33 -2.40 -42.24
C LYS A 124 12.34 -1.54 -43.51
N GLY A 125 13.48 -0.94 -43.84
CA GLY A 125 13.59 -0.01 -44.95
C GLY A 125 12.56 1.12 -44.82
N GLY A 126 11.72 1.27 -45.86
CA GLY A 126 10.60 2.22 -45.87
C GLY A 126 9.28 1.68 -45.29
N SER A 127 9.23 0.40 -44.91
CA SER A 127 8.02 -0.30 -44.45
C SER A 127 7.90 -0.33 -42.92
N SER A 128 6.67 -0.42 -42.42
CA SER A 128 6.40 -0.65 -40.98
C SER A 128 5.21 -1.58 -40.77
N LYS A 129 5.19 -2.28 -39.62
CA LYS A 129 4.03 -3.06 -39.15
C LYS A 129 3.78 -2.75 -37.68
N THR A 130 2.52 -2.53 -37.34
CA THR A 130 2.07 -2.29 -35.95
C THR A 130 1.36 -3.52 -35.41
N LEU A 131 1.71 -3.93 -34.19
CA LEU A 131 1.05 -4.98 -33.43
C LEU A 131 0.53 -4.44 -32.10
N GLN A 132 -0.61 -4.95 -31.65
CA GLN A 132 -1.24 -4.59 -30.38
C GLN A 132 -1.47 -5.85 -29.55
N PRO A 133 -0.46 -6.34 -28.82
CA PRO A 133 -0.65 -7.52 -27.97
C PRO A 133 -1.65 -7.23 -26.86
N SER A 134 -2.49 -8.20 -26.52
CA SER A 134 -3.31 -8.14 -25.32
C SER A 134 -2.45 -8.35 -24.08
N LEU A 135 -2.76 -7.60 -23.02
CA LEU A 135 -2.18 -7.82 -21.70
C LEU A 135 -3.22 -7.49 -20.65
N ASN A 136 -3.45 -8.42 -19.74
CA ASN A 136 -4.28 -8.23 -18.56
C ASN A 136 -3.40 -8.27 -17.31
N ILE A 137 -3.37 -7.16 -16.58
CA ILE A 137 -2.62 -7.01 -15.34
C ILE A 137 -3.61 -6.95 -14.18
N GLN A 138 -3.44 -7.82 -13.19
CA GLN A 138 -4.33 -7.92 -12.04
C GLN A 138 -3.52 -7.96 -10.76
N ARG A 139 -4.16 -7.62 -9.63
CA ARG A 139 -3.57 -7.88 -8.32
C ARG A 139 -3.36 -9.38 -8.14
N LYS A 140 -2.21 -9.78 -7.59
CA LYS A 140 -1.99 -11.18 -7.24
C LYS A 140 -2.90 -11.62 -6.09
N LYS A 141 -3.04 -10.76 -5.07
CA LYS A 141 -3.91 -10.98 -3.92
C LYS A 141 -5.18 -10.15 -4.06
N LYS A 142 -6.26 -10.76 -4.55
CA LYS A 142 -7.55 -10.07 -4.77
C LYS A 142 -8.13 -9.42 -3.51
N GLN A 143 -7.86 -9.99 -2.34
CA GLN A 143 -8.28 -9.44 -1.05
C GLN A 143 -7.63 -8.08 -0.71
N ILE A 144 -6.49 -7.74 -1.32
CA ILE A 144 -5.78 -6.48 -1.05
C ILE A 144 -6.15 -5.43 -2.09
N GLN A 145 -7.40 -5.00 -2.06
CA GLN A 145 -7.94 -3.94 -2.90
C GLN A 145 -7.85 -2.54 -2.28
N TRP A 146 -7.55 -2.49 -0.98
CA TRP A 146 -7.57 -1.30 -0.14
C TRP A 146 -6.36 -0.38 -0.21
N MET A 147 -5.42 -0.67 -1.12
CA MET A 147 -4.29 0.21 -1.35
C MET A 147 -3.81 0.28 -2.80
N ASP A 148 -3.29 1.43 -3.19
CA ASP A 148 -2.53 1.63 -4.42
C ASP A 148 -1.24 2.42 -4.14
N PHE A 149 -0.24 2.22 -5.00
CA PHE A 149 1.01 2.93 -4.93
C PHE A 149 1.27 3.73 -6.19
N LYS A 150 1.80 4.94 -5.98
CA LYS A 150 2.42 5.76 -7.02
C LYS A 150 3.88 6.00 -6.64
N ILE A 151 4.80 5.51 -7.45
CA ILE A 151 6.24 5.59 -7.21
C ILE A 151 6.83 6.58 -8.21
N ASP A 152 7.41 7.66 -7.71
CA ASP A 152 8.19 8.63 -8.47
C ASP A 152 9.66 8.36 -8.18
N ARG A 153 10.38 7.83 -9.18
CA ARG A 153 11.78 7.45 -8.97
C ARG A 153 12.72 8.66 -9.01
N LEU A 154 12.35 9.74 -9.70
CA LEU A 154 13.19 10.94 -9.84
C LEU A 154 13.21 11.73 -8.54
N GLN A 155 12.07 11.76 -7.84
CA GLN A 155 11.93 12.40 -6.53
C GLN A 155 12.23 11.45 -5.37
N ALA A 156 12.57 10.19 -5.65
CA ALA A 156 12.69 9.12 -4.66
C ALA A 156 11.51 9.12 -3.67
N ARG A 157 10.28 9.11 -4.20
CA ARG A 157 9.05 9.22 -3.41
C ARG A 157 8.06 8.12 -3.76
N ILE A 158 7.47 7.53 -2.74
CA ILE A 158 6.38 6.57 -2.83
C ILE A 158 5.16 7.20 -2.18
N ASN A 159 4.05 7.26 -2.90
CA ASN A 159 2.76 7.66 -2.35
C ASN A 159 1.89 6.41 -2.23
N LEU A 160 1.42 6.16 -1.01
CA LEU A 160 0.45 5.11 -0.68
C LEU A 160 -0.93 5.75 -0.54
N ASP A 161 -1.88 5.30 -1.36
CA ASP A 161 -3.30 5.58 -1.16
C ASP A 161 -3.93 4.45 -0.35
N LEU A 162 -4.25 4.71 0.92
CA LEU A 162 -4.83 3.75 1.87
C LEU A 162 -6.33 4.01 2.06
N ARG A 163 -7.16 2.98 1.88
CA ARG A 163 -8.62 3.05 1.98
C ARG A 163 -9.12 2.21 3.16
N VAL A 164 -9.76 2.87 4.11
CA VAL A 164 -10.36 2.24 5.30
C VAL A 164 -11.87 2.47 5.32
N ASN A 165 -12.62 1.57 5.97
CA ASN A 165 -14.04 1.76 6.24
C ASN A 165 -14.22 2.02 7.73
N LEU A 166 -14.42 3.27 8.10
CA LEU A 166 -14.67 3.71 9.46
C LEU A 166 -16.18 3.96 9.61
N GLU A 167 -16.76 3.36 10.64
CA GLU A 167 -18.21 3.39 10.93
C GLU A 167 -18.52 4.08 12.26
N ASP A 168 -19.70 4.68 12.38
CA ASP A 168 -20.15 5.29 13.63
C ASP A 168 -20.57 4.18 14.61
N GLY A 169 -19.76 3.99 15.65
CA GLY A 169 -20.04 3.07 16.74
C GLY A 169 -20.83 3.72 17.89
N GLY A 170 -21.16 5.00 17.79
CA GLY A 170 -21.91 5.77 18.77
C GLY A 170 -21.08 6.27 19.95
N THR A 171 -21.78 6.68 21.01
CA THR A 171 -21.20 7.25 22.23
C THR A 171 -21.46 6.36 23.43
N GLN A 172 -20.53 6.35 24.39
CA GLN A 172 -20.65 5.59 25.63
C GLN A 172 -20.29 6.44 26.85
N GLY A 173 -21.18 6.42 27.85
CA GLY A 173 -20.94 6.94 29.20
C GLY A 173 -21.18 8.43 29.42
N LEU A 174 -21.68 9.17 28.43
CA LEU A 174 -22.15 10.55 28.61
C LEU A 174 -23.22 10.67 29.70
N ASN A 175 -24.11 9.68 29.80
CA ASN A 175 -25.14 9.58 30.85
C ASN A 175 -24.64 8.95 32.16
N LYS A 176 -23.33 8.78 32.33
CA LYS A 176 -22.71 8.13 33.50
C LYS A 176 -21.78 9.07 34.27
N ALA A 177 -21.92 10.38 34.10
CA ALA A 177 -21.18 11.38 34.89
C ALA A 177 -21.30 11.14 36.41
N SER A 178 -22.47 10.71 36.89
CA SER A 178 -22.73 10.39 38.30
C SER A 178 -21.95 9.18 38.84
N ASN A 179 -21.31 8.39 37.97
CA ASN A 179 -20.47 7.27 38.40
C ASN A 179 -19.05 7.70 38.79
N VAL A 180 -18.64 8.93 38.42
CA VAL A 180 -17.33 9.48 38.77
C VAL A 180 -17.41 10.00 40.20
N ASP A 181 -16.56 9.50 41.08
CA ASP A 181 -16.58 9.91 42.48
C ASP A 181 -16.02 11.34 42.68
N SER A 182 -16.58 12.05 43.66
CA SER A 182 -16.20 13.44 43.95
C SER A 182 -14.73 13.61 44.35
N SER A 183 -14.11 12.59 44.95
CA SER A 183 -12.68 12.62 45.27
C SER A 183 -11.82 12.63 44.01
N SER A 184 -12.15 11.81 43.01
CA SER A 184 -11.49 11.82 41.70
C SER A 184 -11.66 13.18 41.01
N ILE A 185 -12.83 13.80 41.13
CA ILE A 185 -13.05 15.15 40.59
C ILE A 185 -12.16 16.18 41.28
N SER A 186 -12.10 16.15 42.61
CA SER A 186 -11.27 17.06 43.41
C SER A 186 -9.77 16.93 43.08
N VAL A 187 -9.25 15.71 43.01
CA VAL A 187 -7.83 15.43 42.70
C VAL A 187 -7.46 15.89 41.28
N ASN A 188 -8.41 15.89 40.34
CA ASN A 188 -8.19 16.38 38.98
C ASN A 188 -8.57 17.87 38.81
N GLY A 189 -8.47 18.67 39.87
CA GLY A 189 -8.64 20.12 39.81
C GLY A 189 -10.08 20.58 39.62
N GLY A 190 -11.07 19.76 40.01
CA GLY A 190 -12.49 20.10 39.92
C GLY A 190 -13.08 20.00 38.51
N ILE A 191 -12.37 19.37 37.56
CA ILE A 191 -12.86 19.24 36.18
C ILE A 191 -14.14 18.39 36.17
N ALA A 192 -15.22 18.93 35.62
CA ALA A 192 -16.49 18.24 35.53
C ALA A 192 -16.42 17.05 34.55
N PRO A 193 -17.07 15.90 34.85
CA PRO A 193 -17.24 14.82 33.89
C PRO A 193 -18.02 15.27 32.65
N PHE A 194 -17.67 14.74 31.48
CA PHE A 194 -18.36 15.10 30.24
C PHE A 194 -19.79 14.56 30.21
N SER A 195 -20.76 15.45 29.98
CA SER A 195 -22.16 15.12 29.70
C SER A 195 -22.51 15.18 28.21
N THR A 196 -21.63 15.77 27.39
CA THR A 196 -21.70 15.80 25.92
C THR A 196 -20.39 15.33 25.29
N ALA A 197 -20.45 14.85 24.05
CA ALA A 197 -19.26 14.38 23.36
C ALA A 197 -18.33 15.56 23.00
N SER A 198 -17.06 15.49 23.41
CA SER A 198 -16.04 16.49 23.07
C SER A 198 -15.50 16.36 21.64
N ARG A 199 -15.86 15.28 20.94
CA ARG A 199 -15.55 15.03 19.53
C ARG A 199 -16.79 14.44 18.86
N SER A 200 -17.13 14.95 17.67
CA SER A 200 -18.14 14.33 16.80
C SER A 200 -17.56 13.12 16.08
N TYR A 201 -18.42 12.28 15.51
CA TYR A 201 -18.00 11.17 14.66
C TYR A 201 -17.11 11.61 13.49
N THR A 202 -17.44 12.71 12.80
CA THR A 202 -16.59 13.30 11.75
C THR A 202 -15.22 13.72 12.27
N ALA A 203 -15.15 14.26 13.49
CA ALA A 203 -13.86 14.60 14.11
C ALA A 203 -13.04 13.33 14.39
N LEU A 204 -13.68 12.22 14.79
CA LEU A 204 -13.02 10.92 14.96
C LEU A 204 -12.49 10.37 13.63
N ILE A 205 -13.25 10.46 12.54
CA ILE A 205 -12.75 10.11 11.20
C ILE A 205 -11.49 10.91 10.87
N ASN A 206 -11.54 12.24 11.03
CA ASN A 206 -10.40 13.10 10.70
C ASN A 206 -9.17 12.79 11.57
N LEU A 207 -9.36 12.50 12.85
CA LEU A 207 -8.27 12.04 13.72
C LEU A 207 -7.71 10.70 13.24
N ALA A 208 -8.58 9.74 12.92
CA ALA A 208 -8.18 8.43 12.43
C ALA A 208 -7.33 8.52 11.16
N LEU A 209 -7.79 9.26 10.15
CA LEU A 209 -7.07 9.44 8.89
C LEU A 209 -5.73 10.15 9.12
N ARG A 210 -5.67 11.17 9.99
CA ARG A 210 -4.39 11.83 10.36
C ARG A 210 -3.45 10.88 11.08
N GLY A 211 -3.96 10.02 11.95
CA GLY A 211 -3.17 8.98 12.64
C GLY A 211 -2.55 8.01 11.65
N LEU A 212 -3.34 7.52 10.68
CA LEU A 212 -2.84 6.63 9.62
C LEU A 212 -1.77 7.30 8.76
N GLN A 213 -2.03 8.52 8.28
CA GLN A 213 -1.06 9.27 7.47
C GLN A 213 0.27 9.48 8.21
N TYR A 214 0.19 9.80 9.51
CA TYR A 214 1.35 10.05 10.35
C TYR A 214 2.14 8.77 10.65
N HIS A 215 1.49 7.74 11.18
CA HIS A 215 2.16 6.53 11.66
C HIS A 215 2.57 5.56 10.54
N TYR A 216 1.98 5.64 9.34
CA TYR A 216 2.40 4.84 8.19
C TYR A 216 3.34 5.59 7.24
N GLY A 217 3.47 6.91 7.37
CA GLY A 217 4.39 7.71 6.57
C GLY A 217 5.82 7.61 7.10
N ARG A 218 6.78 7.33 6.21
CA ARG A 218 8.22 7.41 6.51
C ARG A 218 8.84 8.52 5.67
N ASN A 219 8.85 9.74 6.19
CA ASN A 219 9.23 10.94 5.44
C ASN A 219 9.85 12.02 6.33
N ASN A 220 10.32 13.11 5.73
CA ASN A 220 11.04 14.17 6.43
C ASN A 220 10.23 14.89 7.51
N ASN A 221 8.90 14.83 7.48
CA ASN A 221 8.03 15.47 8.47
C ASN A 221 7.86 14.65 9.76
N HIS A 222 8.20 13.35 9.76
CA HIS A 222 8.09 12.51 10.97
C HIS A 222 9.34 12.65 11.84
N PRO A 223 9.28 12.73 13.19
CA PRO A 223 10.46 12.94 14.05
C PRO A 223 11.55 11.85 13.93
N SER A 224 11.17 10.64 13.54
CA SER A 224 12.02 9.47 13.28
C SER A 224 11.57 8.77 11.99
N GLY A 225 12.29 7.76 11.45
CA GLY A 225 11.83 7.01 10.26
C GLY A 225 11.55 7.87 9.04
N LYS A 226 12.63 8.42 8.46
CA LYS A 226 12.58 9.42 7.41
C LYS A 226 12.40 8.85 6.00
N ASN A 227 12.61 7.53 5.82
CA ASN A 227 12.56 6.86 4.53
C ASN A 227 12.42 5.34 4.70
N VAL A 228 12.21 4.66 3.58
CA VAL A 228 12.50 3.24 3.38
C VAL A 228 13.67 3.11 2.39
N ARG A 229 14.50 2.08 2.53
CA ARG A 229 15.59 1.80 1.61
C ARG A 229 15.18 0.70 0.65
N ILE A 230 15.25 1.02 -0.64
CA ILE A 230 15.02 0.06 -1.73
C ILE A 230 16.26 0.06 -2.59
N ASN A 231 16.91 -1.10 -2.71
CA ASN A 231 18.18 -1.23 -3.43
C ASN A 231 19.24 -0.21 -2.97
N ASN A 232 19.36 -0.02 -1.66
CA ASN A 232 20.21 0.98 -0.99
C ASN A 232 19.89 2.46 -1.28
N GLN A 233 18.83 2.76 -2.02
CA GLN A 233 18.37 4.13 -2.26
C GLN A 233 17.25 4.50 -1.27
N PRO A 234 17.32 5.66 -0.60
CA PRO A 234 16.28 6.11 0.32
C PRO A 234 15.09 6.67 -0.45
N TYR A 235 13.89 6.20 -0.12
CA TYR A 235 12.63 6.74 -0.62
C TYR A 235 11.78 7.30 0.52
N GLU A 236 11.20 8.49 0.34
CA GLU A 236 10.14 8.97 1.23
C GLU A 236 8.85 8.19 0.96
N LEU A 237 8.24 7.63 2.00
CA LEU A 237 6.90 7.07 1.97
C LEU A 237 5.90 8.09 2.51
N MET A 238 5.08 8.60 1.59
CA MET A 238 3.94 9.46 1.86
C MET A 238 2.68 8.61 1.88
N VAL A 239 1.76 8.91 2.81
CA VAL A 239 0.50 8.17 2.94
C VAL A 239 -0.66 9.15 2.83
N SER A 240 -1.61 8.82 1.96
CA SER A 240 -2.92 9.44 1.84
C SER A 240 -3.95 8.43 2.33
N ALA A 241 -4.69 8.76 3.38
CA ALA A 241 -5.72 7.89 3.94
C ALA A 241 -7.11 8.45 3.67
N SER A 242 -8.05 7.60 3.24
CA SER A 242 -9.45 7.98 2.99
C SER A 242 -10.43 7.01 3.64
N ASN A 243 -11.59 7.54 4.06
CA ASN A 243 -12.72 6.75 4.54
C ASN A 243 -13.67 6.45 3.37
N THR A 244 -13.86 5.18 3.03
CA THR A 244 -14.71 4.73 1.92
C THR A 244 -15.13 3.28 2.12
N THR A 245 -16.24 2.88 1.51
CA THR A 245 -16.65 1.47 1.42
C THR A 245 -16.12 0.80 0.15
N VAL A 246 -15.71 1.58 -0.86
CA VAL A 246 -15.25 1.06 -2.15
C VAL A 246 -13.80 0.61 -2.05
N ASN A 247 -13.53 -0.66 -2.36
CA ASN A 247 -12.19 -1.25 -2.33
C ASN A 247 -11.46 -0.87 -1.04
N SER A 248 -12.09 -1.11 0.11
CA SER A 248 -11.61 -0.73 1.45
C SER A 248 -11.36 -1.97 2.31
N MET A 249 -10.72 -1.76 3.47
CA MET A 249 -10.66 -2.77 4.53
C MET A 249 -12.05 -3.04 5.14
N GLU A 250 -12.18 -4.08 5.95
CA GLU A 250 -13.38 -4.34 6.75
C GLU A 250 -13.73 -3.16 7.68
N GLY A 251 -15.01 -3.10 8.07
CA GLY A 251 -15.62 -1.94 8.71
C GLY A 251 -15.33 -1.84 10.20
N ILE A 252 -14.65 -0.77 10.62
CA ILE A 252 -14.25 -0.58 12.01
C ILE A 252 -15.11 0.48 12.69
N LYS A 253 -15.75 0.11 13.80
CA LYS A 253 -16.60 1.03 14.57
C LYS A 253 -15.77 1.97 15.44
N LEU A 254 -15.90 3.27 15.22
CA LEU A 254 -15.33 4.31 16.08
C LEU A 254 -16.32 4.67 17.18
N ILE A 255 -15.93 4.49 18.45
CA ILE A 255 -16.81 4.71 19.59
C ILE A 255 -16.22 5.80 20.50
N TYR A 256 -16.98 6.88 20.70
CA TYR A 256 -16.63 7.87 21.73
C TYR A 256 -16.89 7.30 23.12
N ARG A 257 -15.94 7.40 24.05
CA ARG A 257 -16.09 6.89 25.41
C ARG A 257 -15.58 7.87 26.48
N THR A 258 -16.41 8.07 27.51
CA THR A 258 -16.09 8.78 28.76
C THR A 258 -16.88 8.14 29.91
N ASN A 259 -16.56 8.47 31.16
CA ASN A 259 -17.25 8.09 32.40
C ASN A 259 -17.62 6.59 32.47
N LYS A 260 -16.75 5.73 31.95
CA LYS A 260 -16.91 4.28 31.94
C LYS A 260 -15.57 3.61 32.20
N LYS A 261 -15.58 2.33 32.55
CA LYS A 261 -14.36 1.51 32.59
C LYS A 261 -13.73 1.43 31.18
N PRO A 262 -12.41 1.23 31.09
CA PRO A 262 -11.73 0.97 29.83
C PRO A 262 -12.40 -0.17 29.09
N GLY A 263 -12.36 -0.10 27.77
CA GLY A 263 -12.66 -1.25 26.92
C GLY A 263 -11.53 -1.44 25.94
N ARG A 264 -11.43 -2.65 25.43
CA ARG A 264 -10.37 -3.08 24.55
C ARG A 264 -10.71 -2.75 23.11
N ALA A 265 -9.87 -1.95 22.47
CA ALA A 265 -9.87 -1.82 21.02
C ALA A 265 -9.51 -3.18 20.40
N SER A 266 -10.06 -3.46 19.24
CA SER A 266 -9.78 -4.70 18.52
C SER A 266 -10.06 -4.52 17.05
N ASN A 267 -9.10 -4.91 16.22
CA ASN A 267 -9.27 -5.21 14.82
C ASN A 267 -8.53 -6.52 14.48
N PRO A 268 -9.20 -7.69 14.57
CA PRO A 268 -8.60 -8.96 14.18
C PRO A 268 -8.23 -9.05 12.68
N GLY A 269 -8.67 -8.09 11.87
CA GLY A 269 -8.48 -8.06 10.43
C GLY A 269 -9.31 -9.10 9.69
N THR A 270 -9.32 -8.98 8.37
CA THR A 270 -10.12 -9.75 7.41
C THR A 270 -9.99 -11.25 7.68
N ILE A 271 -11.08 -11.99 7.82
CA ILE A 271 -11.01 -13.44 8.06
C ILE A 271 -10.36 -14.16 6.87
N THR A 272 -9.17 -14.73 7.06
CA THR A 272 -8.45 -15.49 6.00
C THR A 272 -8.09 -16.91 6.42
N ASP A 273 -8.26 -17.24 7.70
CA ASP A 273 -7.90 -18.54 8.27
C ASP A 273 -8.66 -18.82 9.58
N PRO A 274 -8.67 -20.07 10.09
CA PRO A 274 -9.41 -20.46 11.29
C PRO A 274 -9.02 -19.70 12.57
N ILE A 275 -7.77 -19.24 12.71
CA ILE A 275 -7.32 -18.48 13.89
C ILE A 275 -7.93 -17.08 13.85
N SER A 276 -7.94 -16.44 12.67
CA SER A 276 -8.59 -15.15 12.50
C SER A 276 -10.12 -15.21 12.54
N LEU A 277 -10.71 -16.35 12.15
CA LEU A 277 -12.13 -16.62 12.36
C LEU A 277 -12.45 -16.65 13.86
N LEU A 278 -11.66 -17.36 14.67
CA LEU A 278 -11.82 -17.36 16.13
C LEU A 278 -11.59 -15.96 16.74
N GLY A 279 -10.59 -15.21 16.25
CA GLY A 279 -10.35 -13.82 16.65
C GLY A 279 -11.56 -12.91 16.39
N ASN A 280 -12.17 -13.03 15.20
CA ASN A 280 -13.38 -12.27 14.82
C ASN A 280 -14.64 -12.71 15.58
N ILE A 281 -14.80 -13.99 15.89
CA ILE A 281 -15.93 -14.49 16.70
C ILE A 281 -15.83 -13.98 18.16
N ILE A 282 -14.62 -13.84 18.68
CA ILE A 282 -14.37 -13.45 20.08
C ILE A 282 -14.26 -11.93 20.25
N THR A 283 -13.93 -11.18 19.18
CA THR A 283 -13.73 -9.73 19.23
C THR A 283 -14.43 -8.98 18.10
N ASN A 284 -15.24 -7.99 18.44
CA ASN A 284 -15.86 -7.09 17.45
C ASN A 284 -14.87 -6.00 17.02
N GLU A 285 -14.82 -5.68 15.73
CA GLU A 285 -14.05 -4.58 15.14
C GLU A 285 -14.51 -3.22 15.68
N LYS A 286 -13.77 -2.69 16.66
CA LYS A 286 -14.11 -1.44 17.33
C LYS A 286 -12.91 -0.78 17.97
N ILE A 287 -12.91 0.55 17.93
CA ILE A 287 -11.85 1.38 18.49
C ILE A 287 -12.48 2.49 19.30
N PHE A 288 -11.94 2.74 20.48
CA PHE A 288 -12.49 3.71 21.43
C PHE A 288 -11.67 4.99 21.42
N TYR A 289 -12.31 6.12 21.09
CA TYR A 289 -11.79 7.42 21.47
C TYR A 289 -12.11 7.64 22.95
N THR A 290 -11.11 7.44 23.80
CA THR A 290 -11.27 7.40 25.26
C THR A 290 -10.80 8.72 25.86
N VAL A 291 -11.70 9.48 26.49
CA VAL A 291 -11.43 10.83 27.00
C VAL A 291 -12.18 11.09 28.30
N GLY A 292 -11.72 12.05 29.10
CA GLY A 292 -12.34 12.42 30.36
C GLY A 292 -12.10 11.36 31.44
N TYR A 293 -13.04 11.20 32.37
CA TYR A 293 -12.88 10.24 33.46
C TYR A 293 -13.07 8.81 32.99
N ILE A 294 -12.08 7.96 33.24
CA ILE A 294 -12.11 6.55 32.94
C ILE A 294 -11.94 5.74 34.22
N GLY A 295 -12.82 4.76 34.40
CA GLY A 295 -12.93 4.00 35.63
C GLY A 295 -11.71 3.12 35.89
N PRO A 296 -11.51 2.68 37.14
CA PRO A 296 -10.38 1.83 37.51
C PRO A 296 -10.38 0.50 36.74
N TYR A 297 -9.19 0.05 36.34
CA TYR A 297 -8.96 -1.15 35.54
C TYR A 297 -7.67 -1.87 35.96
N SER A 298 -7.74 -3.19 36.00
CA SER A 298 -6.62 -4.08 36.20
C SER A 298 -6.18 -4.63 34.83
N GLY A 299 -5.05 -4.17 34.28
CA GLY A 299 -4.44 -4.80 33.09
C GLY A 299 -4.03 -3.89 31.92
N GLY A 300 -3.92 -2.57 32.11
CA GLY A 300 -3.43 -1.62 31.09
C GLY A 300 -2.64 -0.47 31.74
N PRO A 301 -1.99 0.45 30.97
CA PRO A 301 -1.10 1.49 31.53
C PRO A 301 -1.81 2.50 32.45
N LEU A 302 -3.14 2.48 32.49
CA LEU A 302 -4.00 3.24 33.40
C LEU A 302 -4.34 2.44 34.67
N ILE A 303 -3.33 1.83 35.31
CA ILE A 303 -3.51 1.10 36.57
C ILE A 303 -3.84 2.09 37.69
N GLY A 304 -4.97 1.92 38.37
CA GLY A 304 -5.32 2.76 39.50
C GLY A 304 -6.57 2.32 40.26
N LYS A 305 -6.66 2.75 41.53
CA LYS A 305 -7.82 2.55 42.41
C LYS A 305 -8.93 3.59 42.17
N TYR A 306 -8.60 4.68 41.47
CA TYR A 306 -9.46 5.85 41.25
C TYR A 306 -9.83 6.02 39.77
N TRP A 307 -10.76 6.92 39.49
CA TRP A 307 -11.02 7.37 38.13
C TRP A 307 -9.88 8.26 37.65
N ASN A 308 -9.31 7.93 36.49
CA ASN A 308 -8.25 8.72 35.88
C ASN A 308 -8.84 9.67 34.85
N TYR A 309 -8.45 10.94 34.87
CA TYR A 309 -8.87 11.92 33.86
C TYR A 309 -7.89 11.93 32.68
N ILE A 310 -8.38 11.55 31.50
CA ILE A 310 -7.63 11.64 30.25
C ILE A 310 -7.93 12.98 29.58
N ARG A 311 -6.88 13.79 29.39
CA ARG A 311 -7.01 15.10 28.72
C ARG A 311 -7.33 14.89 27.24
N PRO A 312 -8.14 15.78 26.61
CA PRO A 312 -8.45 15.67 25.18
C PRO A 312 -7.23 15.57 24.26
N VAL A 313 -6.13 16.26 24.59
CA VAL A 313 -4.88 16.20 23.80
C VAL A 313 -4.18 14.83 23.87
N ASP A 314 -4.25 14.17 25.03
CA ASP A 314 -3.70 12.82 25.21
C ASP A 314 -4.62 11.81 24.54
N ALA A 315 -5.95 11.99 24.63
CA ALA A 315 -6.94 11.16 23.94
C ALA A 315 -6.80 11.23 22.42
N ASP A 316 -6.62 12.43 21.83
CA ASP A 316 -6.36 12.60 20.40
C ASP A 316 -5.06 11.90 19.98
N THR A 317 -4.04 11.88 20.84
CA THR A 317 -2.74 11.23 20.58
C THR A 317 -2.86 9.71 20.67
N ASP A 318 -3.46 9.19 21.74
CA ASP A 318 -3.71 7.78 21.95
C ASP A 318 -4.61 7.18 20.86
N PHE A 319 -5.67 7.88 20.49
CA PHE A 319 -6.60 7.43 19.46
C PHE A 319 -5.93 7.32 18.09
N ARG A 320 -5.10 8.30 17.71
CA ARG A 320 -4.31 8.29 16.46
C ARG A 320 -3.31 7.15 16.41
N HIS A 321 -2.67 6.85 17.53
CA HIS A 321 -1.76 5.70 17.64
C HIS A 321 -2.53 4.38 17.57
N THR A 322 -3.60 4.25 18.36
CA THR A 322 -4.42 3.03 18.46
C THR A 322 -5.02 2.65 17.12
N ILE A 323 -5.68 3.58 16.41
CA ILE A 323 -6.23 3.30 15.07
C ILE A 323 -5.16 2.83 14.09
N ALA A 324 -3.96 3.42 14.12
CA ALA A 324 -2.87 2.99 13.25
C ALA A 324 -2.36 1.58 13.61
N HIS A 325 -2.28 1.27 14.90
CA HIS A 325 -1.93 -0.06 15.40
C HIS A 325 -2.94 -1.12 15.00
N GLU A 326 -4.24 -0.85 15.19
CA GLU A 326 -5.32 -1.78 14.87
C GLU A 326 -5.44 -2.02 13.35
N ILE A 327 -5.27 -0.98 12.52
CA ILE A 327 -5.15 -1.15 11.06
C ILE A 327 -3.90 -1.96 10.69
N GLY A 328 -2.85 -1.88 11.51
CA GLY A 328 -1.61 -2.63 11.31
C GLY A 328 -1.77 -4.12 11.40
N HIS A 329 -2.79 -4.62 12.10
CA HIS A 329 -3.07 -6.03 12.09
C HIS A 329 -3.47 -6.55 10.70
N GLU A 330 -4.26 -5.79 9.94
CA GLU A 330 -4.62 -6.12 8.56
C GLU A 330 -3.40 -6.04 7.64
N VAL A 331 -2.59 -4.99 7.80
CA VAL A 331 -1.36 -4.79 7.03
C VAL A 331 -0.37 -5.93 7.25
N LEU A 332 0.00 -6.24 8.50
CA LEU A 332 0.95 -7.31 8.82
C LEU A 332 0.45 -8.68 8.39
N LYS A 333 -0.85 -8.92 8.50
CA LYS A 333 -1.45 -10.18 8.05
C LYS A 333 -1.35 -10.34 6.54
N SER A 334 -1.47 -9.24 5.78
CA SER A 334 -1.43 -9.26 4.33
C SER A 334 -0.12 -9.83 3.77
N PHE A 335 1.04 -9.60 4.41
CA PHE A 335 2.35 -10.12 3.96
C PHE A 335 3.00 -11.14 4.90
N GLY A 336 2.78 -11.05 6.22
CA GLY A 336 3.38 -11.92 7.23
C GLY A 336 2.45 -12.99 7.80
N GLY A 337 1.15 -12.91 7.52
CA GLY A 337 0.13 -13.85 8.01
C GLY A 337 -0.30 -13.61 9.47
N THR A 338 -1.34 -14.33 9.89
CA THR A 338 -1.99 -14.16 11.20
C THR A 338 -1.04 -14.32 12.39
N PRO A 339 -0.12 -15.31 12.44
CA PRO A 339 0.82 -15.41 13.56
C PRO A 339 1.76 -14.22 13.68
N TYR A 340 2.21 -13.64 12.57
CA TYR A 340 3.10 -12.47 12.58
C TYR A 340 2.37 -11.23 13.10
N SER A 341 1.12 -11.05 12.67
CA SER A 341 0.23 -9.97 13.12
C SER A 341 -0.18 -10.11 14.59
N TYR A 342 -0.80 -11.23 14.99
CA TYR A 342 -1.40 -11.38 16.33
C TYR A 342 -0.37 -11.56 17.44
N LYS A 343 0.85 -11.99 17.11
CA LYS A 343 1.96 -12.04 18.06
C LYS A 343 2.73 -10.72 18.14
N HIS A 344 2.27 -9.65 17.47
CA HIS A 344 2.96 -8.36 17.50
C HIS A 344 4.44 -8.52 17.13
N LYS A 345 4.71 -9.19 16.00
CA LYS A 345 6.07 -9.53 15.53
C LYS A 345 6.88 -10.37 16.53
N GLY A 346 6.20 -11.19 17.34
CA GLY A 346 6.80 -12.08 18.34
C GLY A 346 6.99 -11.46 19.73
N THR A 347 6.54 -10.22 19.96
CA THR A 347 6.59 -9.54 21.26
C THR A 347 5.38 -9.83 22.16
N SER A 348 4.47 -10.68 21.69
CA SER A 348 3.28 -11.13 22.40
C SER A 348 2.89 -12.54 21.99
N ASN A 349 2.07 -13.18 22.81
CA ASN A 349 1.33 -14.37 22.39
C ASN A 349 0.03 -13.99 21.64
N ILE A 350 -0.50 -14.94 20.85
CA ILE A 350 -1.71 -14.78 20.01
C ILE A 350 -2.93 -14.34 20.85
N PHE A 351 -3.00 -14.75 22.12
CA PHE A 351 -4.08 -14.42 23.05
C PHE A 351 -3.75 -13.25 23.99
N GLN A 352 -2.67 -12.52 23.73
CA GLN A 352 -2.21 -11.35 24.52
C GLN A 352 -1.97 -11.62 26.02
N GLY A 353 -1.95 -12.89 26.46
CA GLY A 353 -1.83 -13.28 27.87
C GLY A 353 -0.40 -13.24 28.43
N ASP A 354 0.59 -13.72 27.67
CA ASP A 354 2.00 -13.61 28.06
C ASP A 354 2.76 -12.65 27.16
N LYS A 355 3.33 -11.64 27.80
CA LYS A 355 4.23 -10.63 27.25
C LYS A 355 5.65 -11.19 27.10
N LYS A 356 5.79 -12.30 26.38
CA LYS A 356 7.09 -12.96 26.20
C LYS A 356 7.98 -12.14 25.26
N ASN A 357 9.24 -11.95 25.63
CA ASN A 357 10.28 -11.30 24.81
C ASN A 357 9.99 -9.84 24.42
N GLN A 358 9.29 -9.08 25.25
CA GLN A 358 9.10 -7.65 24.97
C GLN A 358 10.43 -6.90 25.07
N PRO A 359 10.84 -6.18 24.02
CA PRO A 359 11.96 -5.25 24.14
C PRO A 359 11.59 -4.11 25.08
N THR A 360 12.60 -3.53 25.73
CA THR A 360 12.43 -2.26 26.44
C THR A 360 12.09 -1.15 25.45
N LEU A 361 11.16 -0.27 25.82
CA LEU A 361 10.83 0.90 25.01
C LEU A 361 12.11 1.72 24.72
N PRO A 362 12.44 2.01 23.45
CA PRO A 362 13.61 2.80 23.11
C PRO A 362 13.50 4.22 23.68
N ASN A 363 14.55 4.69 24.35
CA ASN A 363 14.61 6.05 24.87
C ASN A 363 14.63 7.11 23.75
N ASN A 364 15.24 6.78 22.60
CA ASN A 364 15.35 7.64 21.42
C ASN A 364 15.07 6.85 20.14
N GLY A 365 14.83 7.56 19.04
CA GLY A 365 14.62 6.94 17.73
C GLY A 365 13.21 6.37 17.52
N GLU A 366 13.08 5.52 16.51
CA GLU A 366 11.81 4.90 16.09
C GLU A 366 11.26 3.96 17.16
N VAL A 367 9.94 3.99 17.31
CA VAL A 367 9.18 2.97 18.04
C VAL A 367 8.40 2.19 16.97
N ASP A 368 8.67 0.90 16.83
CA ASP A 368 7.90 0.04 15.92
C ASP A 368 6.42 0.04 16.35
N LEU A 369 5.54 0.54 15.48
CA LEU A 369 4.11 0.68 15.74
C LEU A 369 3.45 -0.63 16.17
N MET A 370 3.95 -1.77 15.69
CA MET A 370 3.30 -3.08 15.87
C MET A 370 3.91 -3.94 16.97
N LYS A 371 4.97 -3.50 17.64
CA LYS A 371 5.57 -4.23 18.77
C LYS A 371 4.99 -3.76 20.09
N TYR A 372 4.83 -4.69 21.02
CA TYR A 372 4.67 -4.34 22.43
C TYR A 372 6.03 -4.17 23.09
N TYR A 373 6.13 -3.14 23.92
CA TYR A 373 7.33 -2.79 24.65
C TYR A 373 7.09 -2.92 26.16
N ALA A 374 8.13 -3.36 26.86
CA ALA A 374 8.19 -3.23 28.31
C ALA A 374 8.44 -1.75 28.66
N ILE A 375 7.55 -1.18 29.45
CA ILE A 375 7.61 0.21 29.93
C ILE A 375 8.03 0.17 31.39
N ASN A 376 9.21 0.72 31.69
CA ASN A 376 9.77 0.80 33.04
C ASN A 376 9.94 2.28 33.40
N PRO A 377 8.92 2.93 33.99
CA PRO A 377 8.97 4.35 34.23
C PRO A 377 9.98 4.73 35.30
N PRO A 378 10.78 5.80 35.09
CA PRO A 378 11.57 6.40 36.15
C PRO A 378 10.69 6.79 37.34
N ARG A 379 11.28 6.83 38.54
CA ARG A 379 10.57 7.26 39.76
C ARG A 379 9.89 8.62 39.54
N GLY A 380 8.58 8.66 39.72
CA GLY A 380 7.76 9.87 39.56
C GLY A 380 7.12 10.03 38.18
N GLN A 381 7.33 9.12 37.23
CA GLN A 381 6.59 9.07 35.97
C GLN A 381 5.57 7.92 35.99
N SER A 382 4.44 8.11 35.31
CA SER A 382 3.48 7.02 35.08
C SER A 382 3.80 6.27 33.78
N GLU A 383 3.45 4.98 33.72
CA GLU A 383 3.52 4.20 32.48
C GLU A 383 2.73 4.87 31.34
N TYR A 384 1.56 5.42 31.66
CA TYR A 384 0.73 6.15 30.70
C TYR A 384 1.43 7.37 30.13
N SER A 385 2.11 8.16 30.97
CA SER A 385 2.86 9.35 30.51
C SER A 385 3.98 8.97 29.54
N MET A 386 4.72 7.89 29.84
CA MET A 386 5.76 7.39 28.92
C MET A 386 5.19 6.85 27.62
N TYR A 387 4.09 6.11 27.70
CA TYR A 387 3.38 5.59 26.53
C TYR A 387 2.92 6.73 25.61
N ILE A 388 2.21 7.74 26.14
CA ILE A 388 1.75 8.89 25.36
C ILE A 388 2.93 9.67 24.75
N ALA A 389 4.02 9.84 25.50
CA ALA A 389 5.24 10.48 24.99
C ALA A 389 5.95 9.67 23.89
N SER A 390 5.70 8.36 23.82
CA SER A 390 6.24 7.48 22.78
C SER A 390 5.41 7.46 21.50
N CYS A 391 4.10 7.74 21.58
CA CYS A 391 3.20 7.70 20.43
C CYS A 391 3.70 8.55 19.24
N PRO A 392 4.22 9.78 19.40
CA PRO A 392 4.78 10.56 18.28
C PRO A 392 6.02 9.93 17.62
N ARG A 393 6.68 8.95 18.25
CA ARG A 393 7.80 8.21 17.65
C ARG A 393 7.37 6.87 17.08
N ALA A 394 6.13 6.45 17.32
CA ALA A 394 5.57 5.21 16.82
C ALA A 394 5.35 5.33 15.31
N ILE A 395 5.91 4.41 14.54
CA ILE A 395 5.89 4.45 13.09
C ILE A 395 5.93 3.02 12.54
N ILE A 396 5.35 2.80 11.37
CA ILE A 396 5.49 1.54 10.64
C ILE A 396 6.98 1.24 10.48
N ALA A 397 7.41 0.04 10.87
CA ALA A 397 8.80 -0.37 10.68
C ALA A 397 9.12 -0.44 9.18
N GLU A 398 10.39 -0.20 8.81
CA GLU A 398 10.84 -0.24 7.42
C GLU A 398 10.48 -1.58 6.72
N ASP A 399 10.73 -2.72 7.38
CA ASP A 399 10.37 -4.04 6.85
C ASP A 399 8.87 -4.21 6.62
N ASP A 400 8.03 -3.60 7.46
CA ASP A 400 6.58 -3.70 7.32
C ASP A 400 6.07 -2.78 6.19
N ALA A 401 6.71 -1.62 6.00
CA ALA A 401 6.47 -0.75 4.85
C ALA A 401 6.87 -1.43 3.53
N LEU A 402 8.04 -2.09 3.48
CA LEU A 402 8.46 -2.90 2.34
C LEU A 402 7.54 -4.10 2.12
N GLY A 403 7.06 -4.74 3.19
CA GLY A 403 6.06 -5.80 3.13
C GLY A 403 4.72 -5.32 2.54
N LEU A 404 4.32 -4.09 2.84
CA LEU A 404 3.15 -3.46 2.25
C LEU A 404 3.37 -3.16 0.75
N LEU A 405 4.52 -2.64 0.36
CA LEU A 405 4.87 -2.48 -1.06
C LEU A 405 4.88 -3.82 -1.79
N TRP A 406 5.43 -4.88 -1.20
CA TRP A 406 5.39 -6.23 -1.77
C TRP A 406 3.95 -6.70 -2.01
N CYS A 407 2.99 -6.31 -1.17
CA CYS A 407 1.58 -6.64 -1.38
C CYS A 407 0.95 -5.94 -2.61
N SER A 408 1.62 -4.95 -3.22
CA SER A 408 1.24 -4.39 -4.52
C SER A 408 1.56 -5.32 -5.69
N LYS A 409 2.13 -6.51 -5.43
CA LYS A 409 2.42 -7.54 -6.41
C LYS A 409 1.25 -7.79 -7.37
N MET A 410 1.56 -7.75 -8.65
CA MET A 410 0.64 -8.00 -9.75
C MET A 410 0.98 -9.31 -10.45
N THR A 411 0.01 -9.83 -11.18
CA THR A 411 0.17 -10.92 -12.14
C THR A 411 -0.28 -10.42 -13.50
N TYR A 412 0.43 -10.80 -14.55
CA TYR A 412 0.15 -10.39 -15.90
C TYR A 412 0.13 -11.60 -16.83
N LYS A 413 -0.74 -11.55 -17.83
CA LYS A 413 -0.89 -12.57 -18.88
C LYS A 413 -1.57 -11.97 -20.11
N SER A 414 -1.34 -12.56 -21.27
CA SER A 414 -2.03 -12.27 -22.53
C SER A 414 -3.55 -12.37 -22.42
#